data_AF-A0A1L6HS67-F1
#
_entry.id   AF-A0A1L6HS67-F1
#
_cell.length_a   1.000
_cell.length_b   1.000
_cell.length_c   1.000
_cell.angle_alpha   90.00
_cell.angle_beta   90.00
_cell.angle_gamma   90.00
#
_symmetry.space_group_name_H-M   'P 1'
#
loop_
_entity.id
_entity.type
_entity.pdbx_description
1 polymer ?
#
loop_
_entity_poly.entity_id
_entity_poly.type
_entity_poly.pdbx_seq_one_letter_code
_entity_poly.pdbx_strand_id
1 'polypeptide(L)'
;MARTINDVFRVFAAFPRVLRRRRARGGLTHEQFKDACLILQICVFVHCFVPASLWWARSHDDDPMNWMNWLGVAMAIALVVFFWWFLLKQAYKALENAVAREIQ
;
A
#
# COMPACT_ATOMS: atom_id res chain seq x y z
N MET A 1 19.21 8.03 10.88
CA MET A 1 18.45 7.34 9.81
C MET A 1 17.75 6.06 10.25
N ALA A 2 18.34 5.19 11.08
CA ALA A 2 17.67 3.94 11.51
C ALA A 2 16.43 4.14 12.42
N ARG A 3 16.36 5.24 13.19
CA ARG A 3 15.22 5.52 14.08
C ARG A 3 13.93 5.86 13.33
N THR A 4 14.00 6.65 12.26
CA THR A 4 12.84 7.05 11.46
C THR A 4 12.20 5.88 10.73
N ILE A 5 13.00 4.94 10.21
CA ILE A 5 12.46 3.74 9.55
C ILE A 5 11.72 2.86 10.57
N ASN A 6 12.31 2.67 11.75
CA ASN A 6 11.70 1.85 12.79
C ASN A 6 10.38 2.47 13.31
N ASP A 7 10.32 3.79 13.45
CA ASP A 7 9.08 4.49 13.83
C ASP A 7 7.99 4.37 12.76
N VAL A 8 8.35 4.45 11.47
CA VAL A 8 7.41 4.26 10.36
C VAL A 8 6.82 2.84 10.40
N PHE A 9 7.66 1.79 10.50
CA PHE A 9 7.18 0.41 10.65
C PHE A 9 6.34 0.22 11.91
N ARG A 10 6.66 0.91 13.00
CA ARG A 10 5.90 0.86 14.25
C ARG A 10 4.53 1.50 14.10
N VAL A 11 4.41 2.59 13.35
CA VAL A 11 3.13 3.21 12.97
C VAL A 11 2.32 2.28 12.08
N PHE A 12 2.94 1.68 11.05
CA PHE A 12 2.28 0.70 10.18
C PHE A 12 1.78 -0.53 10.95
N ALA A 13 2.55 -1.04 11.92
CA ALA A 13 2.14 -2.16 12.77
C ALA A 13 1.08 -1.77 13.81
N ALA A 14 1.08 -0.52 14.26
CA ALA A 14 0.10 0.00 15.21
C ALA A 14 -1.24 0.31 14.55
N PHE A 15 -1.26 0.74 13.29
CA PHE A 15 -2.46 1.12 12.55
C PHE A 15 -3.55 0.03 12.50
N PRO A 16 -3.26 -1.24 12.14
CA PRO A 16 -4.25 -2.30 12.14
C PRO A 16 -4.73 -2.65 13.56
N ARG A 17 -3.87 -2.50 14.58
CA ARG A 17 -4.28 -2.66 15.99
C ARG A 17 -5.23 -1.55 16.44
N VAL A 18 -4.99 -0.30 16.01
CA VAL A 18 -5.86 0.85 16.29
C VAL A 18 -7.20 0.70 15.57
N LEU A 19 -7.20 0.31 14.29
CA LEU A 19 -8.41 0.00 13.51
C LEU A 19 -9.22 -1.13 14.14
N ARG A 20 -8.57 -2.21 14.59
CA ARG A 20 -9.24 -3.33 15.26
C ARG A 20 -9.86 -2.91 16.59
N ARG A 21 -9.20 -2.03 17.35
CA ARG A 21 -9.75 -1.44 18.58
C ARG A 21 -10.94 -0.52 18.32
N ARG A 22 -10.91 0.27 17.23
CA ARG A 22 -12.06 1.12 16.82
C ARG A 22 -13.27 0.28 16.39
N ARG A 23 -13.05 -0.82 15.66
CA ARG A 23 -14.11 -1.78 15.31
C ARG A 23 -14.74 -2.43 16.55
N ALA A 24 -13.91 -2.86 17.52
CA ALA A 24 -14.39 -3.46 18.76
C ALA A 24 -15.24 -2.51 19.61
N ARG A 25 -15.11 -1.18 19.41
CA ARG A 25 -15.93 -0.15 20.07
C ARG A 25 -17.15 0.28 19.24
N GLY A 26 -17.47 -0.43 18.15
CA GLY A 26 -18.64 -0.14 17.30
C GLY A 26 -18.50 1.09 16.39
N GLY A 27 -17.36 1.79 16.41
CA GLY A 27 -17.19 3.05 15.68
C GLY A 27 -16.76 2.91 14.22
N LEU A 28 -16.71 1.68 13.67
CA LEU A 28 -16.20 1.42 12.31
C LEU A 28 -16.95 0.24 11.68
N THR A 29 -17.53 0.47 10.50
CA THR A 29 -18.21 -0.59 9.75
C THR A 29 -17.19 -1.63 9.24
N HIS A 30 -17.64 -2.86 9.00
CA HIS A 30 -16.75 -3.94 8.53
C HIS A 30 -16.03 -3.56 7.23
N GLU A 31 -16.72 -2.84 6.33
CA GLU A 31 -16.16 -2.40 5.06
C GLU A 31 -15.06 -1.36 5.24
N GLN A 32 -15.26 -0.34 6.08
CA GLN A 32 -14.24 0.66 6.37
C GLN A 32 -12.97 0.04 6.99
N PHE A 33 -13.12 -1.03 7.78
CA PHE A 33 -11.96 -1.77 8.30
C PHE A 33 -11.23 -2.53 7.20
N LYS A 34 -11.98 -3.15 6.27
CA LYS A 34 -11.41 -3.87 5.13
C LYS A 34 -10.63 -2.93 4.22
N ASP A 35 -11.20 -1.77 3.90
CA ASP A 35 -10.56 -0.76 3.05
C ASP A 35 -9.31 -0.18 3.69
N ALA A 36 -9.36 0.18 4.98
CA ALA A 36 -8.19 0.72 5.67
C ALA A 36 -7.04 -0.30 5.75
N CYS A 37 -7.36 -1.58 5.94
CA CYS A 37 -6.36 -2.65 5.92
C CYS A 37 -5.77 -2.87 4.51
N LEU A 38 -6.60 -2.73 3.47
CA LEU A 38 -6.19 -2.86 2.07
C LEU A 38 -5.29 -1.70 1.63
N ILE A 39 -5.60 -0.47 2.04
CA ILE A 39 -4.73 0.70 1.85
C ILE A 39 -3.38 0.48 2.52
N LEU A 40 -3.38 0.05 3.79
CA LEU A 40 -2.15 -0.23 4.53
C LEU A 40 -1.30 -1.30 3.81
N GLN A 41 -1.93 -2.38 3.37
CA GLN A 41 -1.28 -3.46 2.65
C GLN A 41 -0.66 -2.94 1.35
N ILE A 42 -1.37 -2.13 0.57
CA ILE A 42 -0.84 -1.53 -0.66
C ILE A 42 0.33 -0.58 -0.34
N CYS A 43 0.22 0.29 0.66
CA CYS A 43 1.32 1.19 1.04
C CYS A 43 2.59 0.42 1.42
N VAL A 44 2.46 -0.65 2.23
CA VAL A 44 3.59 -1.50 2.60
C VAL A 44 4.14 -2.23 1.39
N PHE A 45 3.29 -2.76 0.51
CA PHE A 45 3.71 -3.44 -0.72
C PHE A 45 4.50 -2.49 -1.61
N VAL A 46 3.98 -1.30 -1.90
CA VAL A 46 4.65 -0.29 -2.75
C VAL A 46 6.00 0.12 -2.15
N HIS A 47 6.05 0.38 -0.84
CA HIS A 47 7.24 0.93 -0.20
C HIS A 47 8.31 -0.11 0.15
N CYS A 48 7.96 -1.39 0.25
CA CYS A 48 8.93 -2.46 0.53
C CYS A 48 9.31 -3.24 -0.73
N PHE A 49 8.34 -3.49 -1.62
CA PHE A 49 8.54 -4.36 -2.79
C PHE A 49 9.36 -3.68 -3.89
N VAL A 50 9.15 -2.38 -4.15
CA VAL A 50 9.90 -1.64 -5.18
C VAL A 50 11.38 -1.46 -4.81
N PRO A 51 11.75 -1.03 -3.59
CA PRO A 51 13.16 -0.92 -3.23
C PRO A 51 13.84 -2.28 -3.16
N ALA A 52 13.13 -3.33 -2.73
CA ALA A 52 13.66 -4.69 -2.70
C ALA A 52 13.93 -5.22 -4.11
N SER A 53 13.02 -5.01 -5.07
CA SER A 53 13.24 -5.43 -6.46
C SER A 53 14.37 -4.64 -7.13
N LEU A 54 14.47 -3.33 -6.87
CA LEU A 54 15.59 -2.49 -7.33
C LEU A 54 16.93 -2.95 -6.75
N TRP A 55 16.97 -3.25 -5.45
CA TRP A 55 18.19 -3.75 -4.80
C TRP A 55 18.58 -5.13 -5.33
N TRP A 56 17.60 -6.00 -5.57
CA TRP A 56 17.82 -7.32 -6.14
C TRP A 56 18.39 -7.25 -7.56
N ALA A 57 17.78 -6.45 -8.44
CA ALA A 57 18.26 -6.30 -9.81
C ALA A 57 19.67 -5.71 -9.84
N ARG A 58 19.96 -4.72 -8.99
CA ARG A 58 21.28 -4.08 -8.91
C ARG A 58 22.37 -4.96 -8.31
N SER A 59 22.02 -5.92 -7.46
CA SER A 59 22.99 -6.86 -6.87
C SER A 59 23.36 -8.02 -7.82
N HIS A 60 22.60 -8.21 -8.90
CA HIS A 60 22.79 -9.26 -9.90
C HIS A 60 23.03 -8.67 -11.30
N ASP A 61 23.71 -7.52 -11.37
CA ASP A 61 23.96 -6.80 -12.63
C ASP A 61 24.96 -7.56 -13.53
N ASP A 62 25.86 -8.33 -12.92
CA ASP A 62 26.86 -9.16 -13.59
C ASP A 62 26.30 -10.52 -14.10
N ASP A 63 25.03 -10.83 -13.81
CA ASP A 63 24.43 -12.10 -14.26
C ASP A 63 24.12 -12.05 -15.76
N PRO A 64 24.35 -13.15 -16.50
CA PRO A 64 23.98 -13.25 -17.91
C PRO A 64 22.46 -13.12 -18.15
N MET A 65 21.65 -13.28 -17.10
CA MET A 65 20.19 -13.13 -17.12
C MET A 65 19.70 -11.80 -16.52
N ASN A 66 20.58 -10.80 -16.37
CA ASN A 66 20.27 -9.49 -15.79
C ASN A 66 18.99 -8.84 -16.40
N TRP A 67 18.78 -8.95 -17.71
CA TRP A 67 17.58 -8.45 -18.39
C TRP A 67 16.26 -8.96 -17.77
N MET A 68 16.25 -10.20 -17.26
CA MET A 68 15.08 -10.82 -16.62
C MET A 68 14.86 -10.29 -15.20
N ASN A 69 15.92 -9.86 -14.52
CA ASN A 69 15.84 -9.19 -13.22
C ASN A 69 15.18 -7.80 -13.37
N TRP A 70 15.55 -7.04 -14.41
CA TRP A 70 14.91 -5.75 -14.72
C TRP A 70 13.44 -5.89 -15.16
N LEU A 71 13.06 -7.01 -15.79
CA LEU A 71 11.65 -7.35 -16.02
C LEU A 71 10.87 -7.50 -14.71
N GLY A 72 11.47 -8.11 -13.68
CA GLY A 72 10.91 -8.17 -12.34
C GLY A 72 10.70 -6.78 -11.72
N VAL A 73 11.64 -5.86 -11.93
CA VAL A 73 11.51 -4.45 -11.51
C VAL A 73 10.38 -3.76 -12.26
N ALA A 74 10.30 -3.92 -13.59
CA ALA A 74 9.24 -3.33 -14.41
C ALA A 74 7.86 -3.84 -14.00
N MET A 75 7.73 -5.15 -13.72
CA MET A 75 6.49 -5.75 -13.20
C MET A 75 6.13 -5.18 -11.83
N ALA A 76 7.10 -5.02 -10.93
CA ALA A 76 6.88 -4.40 -9.63
C ALA A 76 6.36 -2.96 -9.77
N ILE A 77 6.94 -2.15 -10.64
CA ILE A 77 6.48 -0.78 -10.94
C ILE A 77 5.07 -0.80 -11.53
N ALA A 78 4.79 -1.68 -12.48
CA ALA A 78 3.47 -1.81 -13.09
C ALA A 78 2.38 -2.14 -12.05
N LEU A 79 2.68 -3.05 -11.11
CA LEU A 79 1.80 -3.38 -10.00
C LEU A 79 1.56 -2.17 -9.09
N VAL A 80 2.60 -1.40 -8.77
CA VAL A 80 2.46 -0.17 -7.97
C VAL A 80 1.53 0.83 -8.65
N VAL A 81 1.73 1.10 -9.93
CA VAL A 81 0.88 2.01 -10.70
C VAL A 81 -0.57 1.51 -10.72
N PHE A 82 -0.76 0.21 -10.97
CA PHE A 82 -2.09 -0.41 -10.96
C PHE A 82 -2.80 -0.27 -9.61
N PHE A 83 -2.12 -0.57 -8.50
CA PHE A 83 -2.70 -0.46 -7.17
C PHE A 83 -3.02 1.00 -6.79
N TRP A 84 -2.15 1.95 -7.16
CA TRP A 84 -2.42 3.37 -6.96
C TRP A 84 -3.64 3.84 -7.75
N TRP A 85 -3.74 3.46 -9.02
CA TRP A 85 -4.90 3.77 -9.84
C TRP A 85 -6.18 3.19 -9.23
N PHE A 86 -6.14 1.93 -8.79
CA PHE A 86 -7.27 1.27 -8.14
C PHE A 86 -7.72 2.02 -6.88
N LEU A 87 -6.78 2.40 -6.02
CA LEU A 87 -7.06 3.19 -4.81
C LEU A 87 -7.66 4.56 -5.16
N LEU A 88 -7.13 5.24 -6.17
CA LEU A 88 -7.63 6.54 -6.60
C LEU A 88 -9.08 6.46 -7.09
N LYS A 89 -9.40 5.40 -7.84
CA LYS A 89 -10.76 5.11 -8.31
C LYS A 89 -11.72 4.83 -7.14
N GLN A 90 -11.27 4.10 -6.13
CA GLN A 90 -12.08 3.83 -4.93
C GLN A 90 -12.31 5.12 -4.12
N ALA A 91 -11.27 5.94 -3.94
CA ALA A 91 -11.38 7.23 -3.26
C ALA A 91 -12.34 8.18 -3.99
N TYR A 92 -12.27 8.22 -5.32
CA TYR A 92 -13.19 9.02 -6.14
C TYR A 92 -14.65 8.60 -5.94
N LYS A 93 -14.94 7.29 -6.02
CA LYS A 93 -16.30 6.78 -5.76
C LYS A 93 -16.78 7.06 -4.34
N ALA A 94 -15.90 6.95 -3.35
CA ALA A 94 -16.24 7.26 -1.96
C ALA A 94 -16.60 8.75 -1.79
N LEU A 95 -15.87 9.64 -2.47
CA LEU A 95 -16.14 11.08 -2.50
C LEU A 95 -17.47 11.37 -3.19
N GLU A 96 -17.72 10.77 -4.36
CA GLU A 96 -18.98 10.92 -5.10
C GLU A 96 -20.19 10.49 -4.26
N ASN A 97 -20.09 9.37 -3.54
CA ASN A 97 -21.13 8.89 -2.62
C ASN A 97 -21.30 9.76 -1.36
N ALA A 98 -20.29 10.53 -0.97
CA ALA A 98 -20.38 11.47 0.14
C ALA A 98 -21.06 12.77 -0.32
N VAL A 99 -20.66 13.30 -1.48
CA VAL A 99 -21.28 14.47 -2.12
C VAL A 99 -22.77 14.21 -2.41
N ALA A 100 -23.12 13.03 -2.94
CA ALA A 100 -24.50 12.66 -3.19
C ALA A 100 -25.37 12.64 -1.90
N ARG A 101 -24.75 12.36 -0.75
CA ARG A 101 -25.41 12.37 0.57
C ARG A 101 -25.57 13.75 1.18
N GLU A 102 -24.70 14.71 0.83
CA GLU A 102 -24.80 16.10 1.31
C GLU A 102 -25.74 16.95 0.44
N ILE A 103 -25.97 16.55 -0.82
CA ILE A 103 -26.90 17.22 -1.74
C ILE A 103 -28.36 16.78 -1.52
N GLN A 104 -28.60 15.61 -0.91
CA GLN A 104 -29.94 15.14 -0.48
C GLN A 104 -30.32 15.67 0.90
#